data_AF-A0A512TSH7-F1
#
_entry.id   AF-A0A512TSH7-F1
#
_cell.length_a   1.000
_cell.length_b   1.000
_cell.length_c   1.000
_cell.angle_alpha   90.00
_cell.angle_beta   90.00
_cell.angle_gamma   90.00
#
_symmetry.space_group_name_H-M   'P 1'
#
loop_
_entity.id
_entity.type
_entity.pdbx_description
1 polymer ?
#
loop_
_entity_poly.entity_id
_entity_poly.type
_entity_poly.pdbx_seq_one_letter_code
_entity_poly.pdbx_strand_id
1 'polypeptide(L)'
;MLKIKRKSFFILSILVIISFIFILNELLNIEKEKKSYNITIITDDEINEGSITMKSGADKAAEEMNVDIRFVSLSKDDFLEEQKELLMGENNGETDAILIEPIRYEYLKDTIEKVNKFVPVISLQSYSEKNYKINSVVFDNFNMGVDIGDEILKSVSGEKNLVIVKDDLKSDVSEERYKGLISALQGNIQYKTVEFKNSKHMTYYETAKHLIESDNADIIVTFNTKILESVSQAKSDLLGVKSDVSNIKVYGTGNTRKVISFLDQNIINGIALENEFNIGYLGVKNALNLIKDNEFKSDIISSKIITRDNMYSVENQRLLFLFIR
;
A
#
# COMPACT_ATOMS: atom_id res chain seq x y z
N MET A 1 -25.79 50.10 -53.45
CA MET A 1 -25.31 50.17 -52.04
C MET A 1 -26.11 49.30 -51.06
N LEU A 2 -27.45 49.31 -51.09
CA LEU A 2 -28.31 48.55 -50.13
C LEU A 2 -28.13 47.01 -50.17
N LYS A 3 -27.94 46.39 -51.34
CA LYS A 3 -27.74 44.93 -51.47
C LYS A 3 -26.42 44.44 -50.84
N ILE A 4 -25.36 45.24 -50.89
CA ILE A 4 -24.05 44.89 -50.31
C ILE A 4 -24.12 44.96 -48.78
N LYS A 5 -24.79 45.97 -48.22
CA LYS A 5 -25.05 46.09 -46.78
C LYS A 5 -25.88 44.91 -46.24
N ARG A 6 -26.87 44.40 -47.01
CA ARG A 6 -27.67 43.22 -46.63
C ARG A 6 -26.87 41.93 -46.60
N LYS A 7 -25.96 41.71 -47.56
CA LYS A 7 -25.04 40.55 -47.57
C LYS A 7 -24.03 40.62 -46.42
N SER A 8 -23.46 41.80 -46.15
CA SER A 8 -22.54 42.01 -45.04
C SER A 8 -23.21 41.78 -43.68
N PHE A 9 -24.46 42.22 -43.52
CA PHE A 9 -25.24 41.97 -42.30
C PHE A 9 -25.50 40.47 -42.09
N PHE A 10 -25.87 39.75 -43.16
CA PHE A 10 -26.11 38.31 -43.10
C PHE A 10 -24.84 37.51 -42.72
N ILE A 11 -23.69 37.87 -43.28
CA ILE A 11 -22.39 37.24 -42.93
C ILE A 11 -22.04 37.51 -41.45
N LEU A 12 -22.25 38.74 -40.98
CA LEU A 12 -22.00 39.10 -39.58
C LEU A 12 -22.90 38.30 -38.62
N SER A 13 -24.18 38.13 -38.95
CA SER A 13 -25.10 37.32 -38.15
C SER A 13 -24.66 35.86 -38.06
N ILE A 14 -24.16 35.28 -39.15
CA ILE A 14 -23.63 33.90 -39.16
C ILE A 14 -22.39 33.79 -38.26
N LEU A 15 -21.46 34.75 -38.33
CA LEU A 15 -20.27 34.74 -37.48
C LEU A 15 -20.61 34.85 -35.99
N VAL A 16 -21.61 35.66 -35.63
CA VAL A 16 -22.09 35.77 -34.25
C VAL A 16 -22.71 34.46 -33.78
N ILE A 17 -23.50 33.79 -34.61
CA ILE A 17 -24.10 32.48 -34.28
C ILE A 17 -23.01 31.42 -34.10
N ILE A 18 -22.00 31.37 -34.97
CA ILE A 18 -20.88 30.44 -34.84
C ILE A 18 -20.11 30.71 -33.54
N SER A 19 -19.77 31.97 -33.26
CA SER A 19 -19.12 32.35 -32.00
C SER A 19 -19.96 31.96 -30.78
N PHE A 20 -21.27 32.14 -30.85
CA PHE A 20 -22.18 31.75 -29.77
C PHE A 20 -22.20 30.24 -29.56
N ILE A 21 -22.20 29.45 -30.64
CA ILE A 21 -22.12 27.97 -30.56
C ILE A 21 -20.79 27.54 -29.95
N PHE A 22 -19.67 28.17 -30.32
CA PHE A 22 -18.36 27.89 -29.71
C PHE A 22 -18.36 28.18 -28.21
N ILE A 23 -18.88 29.34 -27.80
CA ILE A 23 -18.99 29.72 -26.38
C ILE A 23 -19.93 28.75 -25.64
N LEU A 24 -21.05 28.35 -26.24
CA LEU A 24 -21.98 27.40 -25.63
C LEU A 24 -21.32 26.02 -25.43
N ASN A 25 -20.53 25.57 -26.40
CA ASN A 25 -19.81 24.30 -26.33
C ASN A 25 -18.71 24.34 -25.25
N GLU A 26 -18.03 25.48 -25.11
CA GLU A 26 -17.04 25.70 -24.05
C GLU A 26 -17.69 25.72 -22.67
N LEU A 27 -18.84 26.39 -22.51
CA LEU A 27 -19.64 26.39 -21.28
C LEU A 27 -20.13 24.99 -20.89
N LEU A 28 -20.62 24.20 -21.86
CA LEU A 28 -21.05 22.82 -21.63
C LEU A 28 -19.87 21.89 -21.26
N ASN A 29 -18.68 22.13 -21.82
CA ASN A 29 -17.48 21.40 -21.43
C ASN A 29 -17.02 21.75 -20.01
N ILE A 30 -17.11 23.03 -19.61
CA ILE A 30 -16.81 23.46 -18.23
C ILE A 30 -17.77 22.81 -17.22
N GLU A 31 -19.05 22.64 -17.55
CA GLU A 31 -19.99 21.92 -16.68
C GLU A 31 -19.71 20.42 -16.59
N LYS A 32 -19.22 19.78 -17.67
CA LYS A 32 -18.74 18.39 -17.62
C LYS A 32 -17.47 18.24 -16.79
N GLU A 33 -16.54 19.19 -16.86
CA GLU A 33 -15.33 19.21 -16.02
C GLU A 33 -15.64 19.43 -14.53
N LYS A 34 -16.77 20.06 -14.20
CA LYS A 34 -17.24 20.25 -12.82
C LYS A 34 -17.81 19.00 -12.15
N LYS A 35 -17.99 17.87 -12.86
CA LYS A 35 -18.48 16.66 -12.20
C LYS A 35 -17.37 16.08 -11.32
N SER A 36 -17.46 16.35 -10.01
CA SER A 36 -16.65 15.67 -9.01
C SER A 36 -17.12 14.22 -8.88
N TYR A 37 -16.18 13.30 -8.82
CA TYR A 37 -16.44 11.88 -8.55
C TYR A 37 -16.06 11.57 -7.12
N ASN A 38 -16.84 10.74 -6.43
CA ASN A 38 -16.59 10.33 -5.06
C ASN A 38 -15.95 8.94 -5.04
N ILE A 39 -14.75 8.82 -4.50
CA ILE A 39 -14.07 7.54 -4.34
C ILE A 39 -13.87 7.24 -2.87
N THR A 40 -14.32 6.07 -2.44
CA THR A 40 -14.06 5.58 -1.08
C THR A 40 -12.89 4.62 -1.08
N ILE A 41 -11.95 4.79 -0.14
CA ILE A 41 -10.80 3.91 0.08
C ILE A 41 -10.98 3.24 1.44
N ILE A 42 -10.99 1.91 1.48
CA ILE A 42 -11.12 1.09 2.68
C ILE A 42 -9.80 0.35 2.92
N THR A 43 -9.13 0.63 4.04
CA THR A 43 -7.82 0.02 4.38
C THR A 43 -7.96 -1.32 5.09
N ASP A 44 -6.85 -2.04 5.26
CA ASP A 44 -6.76 -3.35 5.92
C ASP A 44 -6.44 -3.31 7.43
N ASP A 45 -6.07 -2.14 7.94
CA ASP A 45 -5.72 -1.90 9.35
C ASP A 45 -6.27 -0.54 9.83
N GLU A 46 -6.02 -0.25 11.10
CA GLU A 46 -6.05 1.11 11.65
C GLU A 46 -5.12 2.07 10.89
N ILE A 47 -5.25 3.38 11.15
CA ILE A 47 -4.35 4.38 10.57
C ILE A 47 -2.90 4.11 11.00
N ASN A 48 -2.01 3.97 10.01
CA ASN A 48 -0.58 3.78 10.18
C ASN A 48 0.20 4.60 9.13
N GLU A 49 1.53 4.63 9.21
CA GLU A 49 2.37 5.41 8.29
C GLU A 49 2.21 4.99 6.82
N GLY A 50 2.02 3.70 6.55
CA GLY A 50 1.75 3.18 5.21
C GLY A 50 0.43 3.71 4.66
N SER A 51 -0.65 3.66 5.45
CA SER A 51 -1.97 4.14 5.03
C SER A 51 -2.01 5.66 4.84
N ILE A 52 -1.27 6.43 5.64
CA ILE A 52 -1.08 7.89 5.45
C ILE A 52 -0.34 8.18 4.14
N THR A 53 0.69 7.40 3.82
CA THR A 53 1.46 7.52 2.58
C THR A 53 0.59 7.20 1.37
N MET A 54 -0.20 6.12 1.45
CA MET A 54 -1.18 5.77 0.43
C MET A 54 -2.22 6.88 0.24
N LYS A 55 -2.77 7.41 1.34
CA LYS A 55 -3.70 8.55 1.29
C LYS A 55 -3.08 9.76 0.60
N SER A 56 -1.82 10.06 0.87
CA SER A 56 -1.12 11.18 0.23
C SER A 56 -1.02 11.01 -1.30
N GLY A 57 -0.76 9.79 -1.77
CA GLY A 57 -0.79 9.46 -3.19
C GLY A 57 -2.18 9.58 -3.81
N ALA A 58 -3.20 9.11 -3.09
CA ALA A 58 -4.59 9.21 -3.49
C ALA A 58 -5.05 10.68 -3.56
N ASP A 59 -4.79 11.48 -2.52
CA ASP A 59 -5.07 12.92 -2.45
C ASP A 59 -4.41 13.67 -3.62
N LYS A 60 -3.19 13.28 -3.99
CA LYS A 60 -2.50 13.88 -5.14
C LYS A 60 -3.21 13.60 -6.46
N ALA A 61 -3.68 12.37 -6.67
CA ALA A 61 -4.48 12.03 -7.84
C ALA A 61 -5.84 12.75 -7.83
N ALA A 62 -6.46 12.89 -6.65
CA ALA A 62 -7.71 13.62 -6.50
C ALA A 62 -7.60 15.11 -6.89
N GLU A 63 -6.53 15.78 -6.43
CA GLU A 63 -6.23 17.16 -6.82
C GLU A 63 -6.10 17.31 -8.35
N GLU A 64 -5.38 16.38 -8.98
CA GLU A 64 -5.12 16.41 -10.43
C GLU A 64 -6.36 16.07 -11.28
N MET A 65 -7.31 15.32 -10.71
CA MET A 65 -8.40 14.70 -11.48
C MET A 65 -9.82 15.11 -11.08
N ASN A 66 -9.94 16.06 -10.14
CA ASN A 66 -11.20 16.57 -9.59
C ASN A 66 -12.07 15.43 -9.02
N VAL A 67 -11.50 14.70 -8.05
CA VAL A 67 -12.13 13.59 -7.33
C VAL A 67 -12.17 13.91 -5.84
N ASP A 68 -13.28 13.64 -5.17
CA ASP A 68 -13.40 13.67 -3.72
C ASP A 68 -13.08 12.29 -3.14
N ILE A 69 -12.20 12.24 -2.13
CA ILE A 69 -11.78 10.99 -1.49
C ILE A 69 -12.36 10.87 -0.09
N ARG A 70 -13.02 9.74 0.17
CA ARG A 70 -13.35 9.29 1.51
C ARG A 70 -12.39 8.17 1.92
N PHE A 71 -11.49 8.47 2.85
CA PHE A 71 -10.52 7.49 3.37
C PHE A 71 -11.04 6.88 4.68
N VAL A 72 -11.22 5.56 4.70
CA VAL A 72 -11.83 4.81 5.81
C VAL A 72 -10.85 3.76 6.31
N SER A 73 -10.45 3.89 7.57
CA SER A 73 -9.64 2.90 8.28
C SER A 73 -10.48 2.05 9.24
N LEU A 74 -9.94 0.90 9.61
CA LEU A 74 -10.59 0.00 10.57
C LEU A 74 -10.39 0.48 12.01
N SER A 75 -11.27 0.04 12.89
CA SER A 75 -11.33 0.52 14.28
C SER A 75 -11.98 -0.47 15.27
N LYS A 76 -12.64 -1.52 14.78
CA LYS A 76 -13.29 -2.55 15.60
C LYS A 76 -12.33 -3.69 15.89
N ASP A 77 -12.63 -4.49 16.91
CA ASP A 77 -11.81 -5.66 17.24
C ASP A 77 -11.81 -6.73 16.13
N ASP A 78 -12.89 -6.82 15.33
CA ASP A 78 -13.01 -7.74 14.20
C ASP A 78 -12.91 -6.98 12.87
N PHE A 79 -11.68 -6.80 12.41
CA PHE A 79 -11.37 -6.12 11.15
C PHE A 79 -12.00 -6.78 9.91
N LEU A 80 -12.14 -8.12 9.90
CA LEU A 80 -12.70 -8.83 8.75
C LEU A 80 -14.21 -8.57 8.60
N GLU A 81 -14.96 -8.65 9.70
CA GLU A 81 -16.38 -8.28 9.68
C GLU A 81 -16.57 -6.77 9.44
N GLU A 82 -15.72 -5.91 9.99
CA GLU A 82 -15.77 -4.46 9.74
C GLU A 82 -15.59 -4.13 8.25
N GLN A 83 -14.59 -4.70 7.57
CA GLN A 83 -14.41 -4.49 6.12
C GLN A 83 -15.64 -4.90 5.32
N LYS A 84 -16.28 -6.01 5.70
CA LYS A 84 -17.50 -6.50 5.06
C LYS A 84 -18.68 -5.56 5.26
N GLU A 85 -18.87 -5.04 6.48
CA GLU A 85 -19.90 -4.06 6.79
C GLU A 85 -19.70 -2.75 6.03
N LEU A 86 -18.46 -2.25 5.97
CA LEU A 86 -18.10 -1.03 5.24
C LEU A 86 -18.41 -1.19 3.75
N LEU A 87 -17.96 -2.28 3.11
CA LEU A 87 -18.28 -2.59 1.72
C LEU A 87 -19.78 -2.57 1.44
N MET A 88 -20.58 -3.20 2.31
CA MET A 88 -22.03 -3.22 2.15
C MET A 88 -22.69 -1.85 2.34
N GLY A 89 -22.10 -1.00 3.19
CA GLY A 89 -22.57 0.36 3.46
C GLY A 89 -22.37 1.33 2.29
N GLU A 90 -21.36 1.11 1.44
CA GLU A 90 -21.07 1.95 0.27
C GLU A 90 -22.13 1.89 -0.84
N ASN A 91 -23.06 0.92 -0.80
CA ASN A 91 -24.09 0.75 -1.82
C ASN A 91 -25.28 1.74 -1.66
N ASN A 92 -25.04 2.92 -1.09
CA ASN A 92 -26.06 3.95 -0.83
C ASN A 92 -26.16 5.00 -1.95
N GLY A 93 -25.29 4.94 -2.97
CA GLY A 93 -25.27 5.86 -4.11
C GLY A 93 -24.43 7.13 -3.91
N GLU A 94 -23.68 7.23 -2.82
CA GLU A 94 -22.77 8.37 -2.56
C GLU A 94 -21.34 8.14 -3.09
N THR A 95 -20.97 6.89 -3.38
CA THR A 95 -19.65 6.50 -3.89
C THR A 95 -19.76 6.09 -5.37
N ASP A 96 -18.88 6.65 -6.22
CA ASP A 96 -18.76 6.29 -7.65
C ASP A 96 -17.81 5.10 -7.89
N ALA A 97 -16.84 4.87 -7.00
CA ALA A 97 -15.99 3.67 -6.99
C ALA A 97 -15.38 3.41 -5.60
N ILE A 98 -15.10 2.14 -5.31
CA ILE A 98 -14.50 1.69 -4.05
C ILE A 98 -13.11 1.13 -4.35
N LEU A 99 -12.11 1.65 -3.64
CA LEU A 99 -10.79 1.04 -3.52
C LEU A 99 -10.72 0.29 -2.20
N ILE A 100 -10.24 -0.95 -2.20
CA ILE A 100 -10.14 -1.75 -0.96
C ILE A 100 -8.82 -2.51 -0.88
N GLU A 101 -8.16 -2.47 0.28
CA GLU A 101 -7.08 -3.39 0.66
C GLU A 101 -7.71 -4.60 1.39
N PRO A 102 -8.04 -5.72 0.72
CA PRO A 102 -8.72 -6.82 1.37
C PRO A 102 -7.77 -7.55 2.32
N ILE A 103 -8.13 -7.66 3.60
CA ILE A 103 -7.33 -8.42 4.58
C ILE A 103 -7.23 -9.89 4.15
N ARG A 104 -8.38 -10.47 3.79
CA ARG A 104 -8.53 -11.81 3.19
C ARG A 104 -9.57 -11.78 2.10
N TYR A 105 -9.14 -11.90 0.86
CA TYR A 105 -10.04 -11.79 -0.28
C TYR A 105 -11.05 -12.93 -0.33
N GLU A 106 -10.63 -14.17 -0.06
CA GLU A 106 -11.53 -15.33 -0.09
C GLU A 106 -12.71 -15.18 0.87
N TYR A 107 -12.50 -14.46 1.98
CA TYR A 107 -13.56 -14.13 2.94
C TYR A 107 -14.51 -13.04 2.41
N LEU A 108 -13.97 -12.05 1.69
CA LEU A 108 -14.72 -10.88 1.20
C LEU A 108 -15.30 -11.05 -0.21
N LYS A 109 -14.88 -12.06 -0.98
CA LYS A 109 -15.15 -12.18 -2.42
C LYS A 109 -16.63 -12.07 -2.76
N ASP A 110 -17.51 -12.74 -2.00
CA ASP A 110 -18.95 -12.76 -2.27
C ASP A 110 -19.56 -11.36 -2.04
N THR A 111 -19.07 -10.65 -1.02
CA THR A 111 -19.47 -9.27 -0.72
C THR A 111 -18.96 -8.33 -1.79
N ILE A 112 -17.69 -8.46 -2.18
CA ILE A 112 -17.08 -7.66 -3.25
C ILE A 112 -17.85 -7.87 -4.57
N GLU A 113 -18.08 -9.12 -4.99
CA GLU A 113 -18.83 -9.43 -6.22
C GLU A 113 -20.27 -8.88 -6.17
N LYS A 114 -20.91 -8.87 -5.00
CA LYS A 114 -22.24 -8.29 -4.81
C LYS A 114 -22.23 -6.77 -4.97
N VAL A 115 -21.27 -6.08 -4.35
CA VAL A 115 -21.15 -4.61 -4.41
C VAL A 115 -20.70 -4.15 -5.79
N ASN A 116 -19.77 -4.87 -6.42
CA ASN A 116 -19.22 -4.58 -7.76
C ASN A 116 -20.28 -4.56 -8.89
N LYS A 117 -21.47 -5.12 -8.66
CA LYS A 117 -22.61 -5.02 -9.58
C LYS A 117 -23.25 -3.63 -9.63
N PHE A 118 -23.04 -2.82 -8.61
CA PHE A 118 -23.68 -1.51 -8.43
C PHE A 118 -22.66 -0.37 -8.41
N VAL A 119 -21.51 -0.60 -7.75
CA VAL A 119 -20.42 0.36 -7.61
C VAL A 119 -19.11 -0.37 -7.95
N PRO A 120 -18.31 0.09 -8.93
CA PRO A 120 -17.04 -0.55 -9.27
C PRO A 120 -16.13 -0.70 -8.04
N VAL A 121 -15.69 -1.92 -7.78
CA VAL A 121 -14.73 -2.24 -6.71
C VAL A 121 -13.38 -2.59 -7.34
N ILE A 122 -12.33 -1.89 -6.92
CA ILE A 122 -10.95 -2.16 -7.30
C ILE A 122 -10.20 -2.58 -6.05
N SER A 123 -9.48 -3.70 -6.13
CA SER A 123 -8.62 -4.10 -5.03
C SER A 123 -7.23 -3.47 -5.14
N LEU A 124 -6.74 -2.97 -4.02
CA LEU A 124 -5.39 -2.50 -3.82
C LEU A 124 -4.57 -3.62 -3.16
N GLN A 125 -3.26 -3.61 -3.44
CA GLN A 125 -2.29 -4.57 -2.90
C GLN A 125 -2.65 -6.04 -3.18
N SER A 126 -3.46 -6.25 -4.22
CA SER A 126 -4.13 -7.51 -4.46
C SER A 126 -3.20 -8.56 -5.04
N TYR A 127 -3.51 -9.81 -4.72
CA TYR A 127 -2.80 -10.99 -5.18
C TYR A 127 -3.11 -11.33 -6.64
N SER A 128 -2.09 -11.71 -7.41
CA SER A 128 -2.26 -12.14 -8.81
C SER A 128 -2.69 -13.60 -8.91
N GLU A 129 -3.85 -13.97 -8.37
CA GLU A 129 -4.45 -15.24 -8.78
C GLU A 129 -5.27 -15.05 -10.04
N LYS A 130 -5.17 -16.01 -10.97
CA LYS A 130 -5.99 -16.09 -12.20
C LYS A 130 -7.52 -16.08 -11.94
N ASN A 131 -7.94 -16.12 -10.68
CA ASN A 131 -9.33 -16.22 -10.24
C ASN A 131 -9.89 -14.94 -9.59
N TYR A 132 -9.10 -13.88 -9.41
CA TYR A 132 -9.67 -12.59 -9.00
C TYR A 132 -10.47 -12.02 -10.17
N LYS A 133 -11.79 -11.96 -10.03
CA LYS A 133 -12.70 -11.41 -11.05
C LYS A 133 -12.97 -9.92 -10.83
N ILE A 134 -12.00 -9.22 -10.26
CA ILE A 134 -12.07 -7.78 -10.02
C ILE A 134 -10.81 -7.12 -10.55
N ASN A 135 -10.95 -5.84 -10.89
CA ASN A 135 -9.82 -5.01 -11.28
C ASN A 135 -8.92 -4.78 -10.05
N SER A 136 -7.61 -4.84 -10.24
CA SER A 136 -6.64 -4.74 -9.13
C SER A 136 -5.42 -3.91 -9.49
N VAL A 137 -5.00 -3.06 -8.55
CA VAL A 137 -3.65 -2.49 -8.49
C VAL A 137 -2.80 -3.47 -7.69
N VAL A 138 -1.87 -4.14 -8.37
CA VAL A 138 -1.14 -5.29 -7.82
C VAL A 138 0.17 -4.80 -7.21
N PHE A 139 0.42 -5.17 -5.96
CA PHE A 139 1.76 -5.10 -5.38
C PHE A 139 2.32 -6.51 -5.27
N ASP A 140 3.55 -6.72 -5.73
CA ASP A 140 4.16 -8.04 -5.79
C ASP A 140 4.70 -8.48 -4.42
N ASN A 141 3.77 -8.85 -3.52
CA ASN A 141 4.06 -9.28 -2.16
C ASN A 141 4.94 -10.53 -2.09
N PHE A 142 4.79 -11.45 -3.05
CA PHE A 142 5.65 -12.63 -3.14
C PHE A 142 7.09 -12.20 -3.44
N ASN A 143 7.31 -11.39 -4.48
CA ASN A 143 8.67 -10.94 -4.80
C ASN A 143 9.26 -10.04 -3.71
N MET A 144 8.47 -9.28 -2.95
CA MET A 144 8.98 -8.58 -1.75
C MET A 144 9.59 -9.55 -0.73
N GLY A 145 8.93 -10.69 -0.51
CA GLY A 145 9.47 -11.77 0.32
C GLY A 145 10.77 -12.35 -0.24
N VAL A 146 10.80 -12.58 -1.56
CA VAL A 146 12.00 -13.05 -2.28
C VAL A 146 13.15 -12.05 -2.12
N ASP A 147 12.89 -10.76 -2.32
CA ASP A 147 13.88 -9.69 -2.23
C ASP A 147 14.55 -9.66 -0.85
N ILE A 148 13.79 -9.85 0.24
CA ILE A 148 14.34 -9.97 1.60
C ILE A 148 15.18 -11.23 1.75
N GLY A 149 14.71 -12.37 1.24
CA GLY A 149 15.46 -13.62 1.27
C GLY A 149 16.80 -13.53 0.54
N ASP A 150 16.81 -12.93 -0.64
CA ASP A 150 18.01 -12.68 -1.43
C ASP A 150 18.97 -11.74 -0.70
N GLU A 151 18.46 -10.69 -0.05
CA GLU A 151 19.29 -9.80 0.74
C GLU A 151 19.92 -10.49 1.96
N ILE A 152 19.15 -11.37 2.63
CA ILE A 152 19.68 -12.22 3.68
C ILE A 152 20.81 -13.07 3.12
N LEU A 153 20.61 -13.82 2.04
CA LEU A 153 21.60 -14.73 1.47
C LEU A 153 22.91 -14.05 1.02
N LYS A 154 22.86 -12.77 0.61
CA LYS A 154 24.08 -11.98 0.34
C LYS A 154 24.89 -11.67 1.60
N SER A 155 24.21 -11.52 2.73
CA SER A 155 24.77 -11.02 3.99
C SER A 155 25.28 -12.09 4.94
N VAL A 156 24.88 -13.35 4.74
CA VAL A 156 25.23 -14.47 5.63
C VAL A 156 26.01 -15.57 4.92
N SER A 157 26.99 -16.11 5.65
CA SER A 157 27.79 -17.27 5.28
C SER A 157 27.69 -18.35 6.34
N GLY A 158 27.69 -19.61 5.92
CA GLY A 158 27.64 -20.77 6.82
C GLY A 158 26.24 -21.07 7.34
N GLU A 159 26.16 -22.05 8.26
CA GLU A 159 24.89 -22.43 8.88
C GLU A 159 24.41 -21.35 9.85
N LYS A 160 23.16 -20.92 9.67
CA LYS A 160 22.51 -19.85 10.44
C LYS A 160 21.12 -20.26 10.88
N ASN A 161 20.74 -19.84 12.08
CA ASN A 161 19.40 -20.03 12.62
C ASN A 161 18.56 -18.79 12.32
N LEU A 162 17.60 -18.93 11.41
CA LEU A 162 16.66 -17.87 11.06
C LEU A 162 15.35 -18.03 11.84
N VAL A 163 14.86 -16.93 12.41
CA VAL A 163 13.56 -16.86 13.05
C VAL A 163 12.66 -15.93 12.25
N ILE A 164 11.54 -16.48 11.78
CA ILE A 164 10.49 -15.71 11.10
C ILE A 164 9.41 -15.41 12.13
N VAL A 165 9.19 -14.12 12.38
CA VAL A 165 8.16 -13.65 13.31
C VAL A 165 6.92 -13.26 12.52
N LYS A 166 5.84 -14.01 12.70
CA LYS A 166 4.50 -13.72 12.17
C LYS A 166 3.67 -12.97 13.20
N ASP A 167 2.78 -12.11 12.72
CA ASP A 167 1.67 -11.59 13.52
C ASP A 167 0.53 -12.63 13.58
N ASP A 168 -0.46 -12.33 14.42
CA ASP A 168 -1.69 -13.11 14.58
C ASP A 168 -2.71 -12.85 13.47
N LEU A 169 -2.60 -11.69 12.82
CA LEU A 169 -3.42 -11.30 11.68
C LEU A 169 -2.95 -12.05 10.42
N LYS A 170 -3.47 -13.27 10.22
CA LYS A 170 -3.21 -14.11 9.04
C LYS A 170 -3.81 -13.52 7.75
N SER A 171 -3.28 -12.39 7.30
CA SER A 171 -3.65 -11.71 6.06
C SER A 171 -3.03 -12.38 4.84
N ASP A 172 -3.65 -12.18 3.67
CA ASP A 172 -3.14 -12.71 2.41
C ASP A 172 -1.76 -12.09 2.07
N VAL A 173 -1.58 -10.80 2.36
CA VAL A 173 -0.35 -10.04 2.16
C VAL A 173 0.83 -10.64 2.95
N SER A 174 0.66 -10.86 4.26
CA SER A 174 1.70 -11.41 5.13
C SER A 174 2.08 -12.84 4.72
N GLU A 175 1.10 -13.63 4.27
CA GLU A 175 1.34 -15.01 3.84
C GLU A 175 2.10 -15.08 2.51
N GLU A 176 1.84 -14.17 1.55
CA GLU A 176 2.60 -14.12 0.30
C GLU A 176 4.05 -13.70 0.51
N ARG A 177 4.30 -12.68 1.33
CA ARG A 177 5.67 -12.28 1.71
C ARG A 177 6.40 -13.42 2.40
N TYR A 178 5.72 -14.16 3.28
CA TYR A 178 6.27 -15.36 3.90
C TYR A 178 6.65 -16.43 2.86
N LYS A 179 5.73 -16.78 1.94
CA LYS A 179 6.02 -17.77 0.88
C LYS A 179 7.18 -17.34 -0.01
N GLY A 180 7.25 -16.07 -0.39
CA GLY A 180 8.35 -15.50 -1.15
C GLY A 180 9.69 -15.64 -0.44
N LEU A 181 9.73 -15.30 0.85
CA LEU A 181 10.93 -15.48 1.69
C LEU A 181 11.37 -16.94 1.72
N ILE A 182 10.45 -17.87 2.01
CA ILE A 182 10.78 -19.30 2.05
C ILE A 182 11.28 -19.79 0.69
N SER A 183 10.67 -19.32 -0.40
CA SER A 183 11.06 -19.65 -1.77
C SER A 183 12.48 -19.19 -2.09
N ALA A 184 12.90 -18.00 -1.65
CA ALA A 184 14.26 -17.50 -1.85
C ALA A 184 15.28 -18.26 -1.01
N LEU A 185 14.93 -18.64 0.22
CA LEU A 185 15.86 -19.35 1.10
C LEU A 185 16.25 -20.74 0.59
N GLN A 186 15.41 -21.41 -0.22
CA GLN A 186 15.69 -22.68 -0.91
C GLN A 186 16.33 -23.80 -0.05
N GLY A 187 16.14 -23.76 1.27
CA GLY A 187 16.76 -24.70 2.22
C GLY A 187 18.24 -24.41 2.57
N ASN A 188 18.80 -23.30 2.08
CA ASN A 188 20.16 -22.85 2.41
C ASN A 188 20.32 -22.43 3.88
N ILE A 189 19.21 -22.07 4.54
CA ILE A 189 19.17 -21.62 5.92
C ILE A 189 18.06 -22.36 6.66
N GLN A 190 18.38 -22.91 7.83
CA GLN A 190 17.38 -23.50 8.73
C GLN A 190 16.55 -22.38 9.34
N TYR A 191 15.22 -22.53 9.33
CA TYR A 191 14.33 -21.53 9.89
C TYR A 191 13.30 -22.14 10.85
N LYS A 192 12.87 -21.34 11.83
CA LYS A 192 11.66 -21.59 12.62
C LYS A 192 10.72 -20.39 12.52
N THR A 193 9.43 -20.66 12.65
CA THR A 193 8.41 -19.61 12.72
C THR A 193 7.95 -19.45 14.15
N VAL A 194 7.83 -18.22 14.62
CA VAL A 194 7.23 -17.86 15.90
C VAL A 194 6.09 -16.87 15.67
N GLU A 195 5.02 -16.98 16.45
CA GLU A 195 3.87 -16.08 16.37
C GLU A 195 3.93 -15.09 17.53
N PHE A 196 3.88 -13.80 17.21
CA PHE A 196 3.81 -12.74 18.21
C PHE A 196 2.36 -12.33 18.38
N LYS A 197 1.90 -12.31 19.63
CA LYS A 197 0.57 -11.84 20.00
C LYS A 197 0.70 -10.66 20.91
N ASN A 198 0.05 -9.56 20.57
CA ASN A 198 -0.05 -8.45 21.51
C ASN A 198 -1.22 -8.73 22.44
N SER A 199 -0.96 -8.74 23.74
CA SER A 199 -1.99 -9.00 24.75
C SER A 199 -1.79 -8.12 25.96
N LYS A 200 -2.79 -8.08 26.86
CA LYS A 200 -2.68 -7.38 28.15
C LYS A 200 -1.51 -7.90 29.02
N HIS A 201 -1.03 -9.12 28.77
CA HIS A 201 -0.04 -9.79 29.61
C HIS A 201 1.35 -9.88 28.98
N MET A 202 1.45 -9.68 27.67
CA MET A 202 2.70 -9.78 26.96
C MET A 202 2.65 -8.90 25.72
N THR A 203 3.58 -7.96 25.66
CA THR A 203 3.75 -7.05 24.53
C THR A 203 4.67 -7.64 23.47
N TYR A 204 4.66 -7.06 22.26
CA TYR A 204 5.64 -7.40 21.24
C TYR A 204 7.08 -7.17 21.70
N TYR A 205 7.34 -6.12 22.50
CA TYR A 205 8.67 -5.84 23.03
C TYR A 205 9.14 -6.93 24.00
N GLU A 206 8.31 -7.37 24.93
CA GLU A 206 8.68 -8.42 25.89
C GLU A 206 8.93 -9.76 25.19
N THR A 207 8.10 -10.09 24.20
CA THR A 207 8.29 -11.28 23.37
C THR A 207 9.57 -11.19 22.54
N ALA A 208 9.84 -10.04 21.93
CA ALA A 208 11.08 -9.78 21.19
C ALA A 208 12.31 -9.92 22.08
N LYS A 209 12.27 -9.34 23.28
CA LYS A 209 13.36 -9.42 24.24
C LYS A 209 13.63 -10.87 24.63
N HIS A 210 12.59 -11.63 24.99
CA HIS A 210 12.73 -13.06 25.29
C HIS A 210 13.34 -13.82 24.11
N LEU A 211 12.84 -13.60 22.89
CA LEU A 211 13.35 -14.22 21.66
C LEU A 211 14.86 -13.97 21.46
N ILE A 212 15.30 -12.72 21.64
CA ILE A 212 16.72 -12.35 21.49
C ILE A 212 17.57 -12.98 22.58
N GLU A 213 17.05 -13.11 23.81
CA GLU A 213 17.81 -13.63 24.94
C GLU A 213 17.89 -15.16 25.00
N SER A 214 16.85 -15.87 24.54
CA SER A 214 16.72 -17.31 24.77
C SER A 214 16.95 -18.17 23.53
N ASP A 215 16.77 -17.63 22.32
CA ASP A 215 16.32 -18.46 21.20
C ASP A 215 17.37 -18.70 20.11
N ASN A 216 18.64 -18.39 20.41
CA ASN A 216 19.85 -18.54 19.57
C ASN A 216 19.60 -18.21 18.09
N ALA A 217 18.93 -17.07 17.85
CA ALA A 217 18.64 -16.57 16.52
C ALA A 217 19.84 -15.81 15.97
N ASP A 218 20.35 -16.21 14.80
CA ASP A 218 21.31 -15.41 14.05
C ASP A 218 20.62 -14.32 13.22
N ILE A 219 19.41 -14.61 12.76
CA ILE A 219 18.64 -13.75 11.85
C ILE A 219 17.19 -13.71 12.34
N ILE A 220 16.61 -12.52 12.42
CA ILE A 220 15.19 -12.33 12.73
C ILE A 220 14.56 -11.59 11.55
N VAL A 221 13.45 -12.12 11.03
CA VAL A 221 12.68 -11.52 9.93
C VAL A 221 11.23 -11.32 10.37
N THR A 222 10.65 -10.15 10.07
CA THR A 222 9.22 -9.91 10.28
C THR A 222 8.64 -9.00 9.21
N PHE A 223 7.42 -9.28 8.77
CA PHE A 223 6.69 -8.46 7.80
C PHE A 223 5.66 -7.53 8.45
N ASN A 224 5.69 -7.38 9.78
CA ASN A 224 4.84 -6.46 10.51
C ASN A 224 5.69 -5.33 11.11
N THR A 225 5.36 -4.09 10.74
CA THR A 225 6.10 -2.89 11.15
C THR A 225 6.18 -2.71 12.67
N LYS A 226 5.07 -2.94 13.40
CA LYS A 226 5.01 -2.79 14.87
C LYS A 226 5.90 -3.84 15.57
N ILE A 227 5.95 -5.06 15.03
CA ILE A 227 6.84 -6.12 15.49
C ILE A 227 8.29 -5.78 15.17
N LEU A 228 8.59 -5.28 13.96
CA LEU A 228 9.95 -4.87 13.56
C LEU A 228 10.52 -3.81 14.49
N GLU A 229 9.73 -2.78 14.82
CA GLU A 229 10.11 -1.76 15.79
C GLU A 229 10.41 -2.37 17.16
N SER A 230 9.58 -3.30 17.63
CA SER A 230 9.72 -3.94 18.93
C SER A 230 10.96 -4.83 19.02
N VAL A 231 11.22 -5.63 17.98
CA VAL A 231 12.44 -6.44 17.83
C VAL A 231 13.68 -5.55 17.81
N SER A 232 13.63 -4.45 17.07
CA SER A 232 14.75 -3.51 16.93
C SER A 232 15.03 -2.77 18.22
N GLN A 233 14.00 -2.31 18.93
CA GLN A 233 14.14 -1.68 20.23
C GLN A 233 14.73 -2.66 21.25
N ALA A 234 14.21 -3.89 21.34
CA ALA A 234 14.74 -4.90 22.26
C ALA A 234 16.21 -5.24 21.95
N LYS A 235 16.58 -5.37 20.67
CA LYS A 235 17.97 -5.54 20.24
C LYS A 235 18.83 -4.36 20.69
N SER A 236 18.39 -3.13 20.41
CA SER A 236 19.08 -1.89 20.78
C SER A 236 19.40 -1.83 22.27
N ASP A 237 18.42 -2.13 23.12
CA ASP A 237 18.57 -2.08 24.58
C ASP A 237 19.56 -3.13 25.09
N LEU A 238 19.63 -4.29 24.43
CA LEU A 238 20.49 -5.41 24.80
C LEU A 238 21.93 -5.28 24.27
N LEU A 239 22.20 -4.46 23.25
CA LEU A 239 23.55 -4.23 22.72
C LEU A 239 24.52 -3.71 23.78
N GLY A 240 24.04 -2.91 24.74
CA GLY A 240 24.86 -2.40 25.85
C GLY A 240 25.12 -3.42 26.96
N VAL A 241 24.50 -4.60 26.90
CA VAL A 241 24.50 -5.59 27.99
C VAL A 241 25.13 -6.92 27.55
N LYS A 242 24.94 -7.34 26.29
CA LYS A 242 25.42 -8.62 25.75
C LYS A 242 26.11 -8.41 24.40
N SER A 243 27.39 -8.76 24.29
CA SER A 243 28.19 -8.60 23.07
C SER A 243 27.61 -9.34 21.86
N ASP A 244 27.04 -10.52 22.09
CA ASP A 244 26.66 -11.44 21.02
C ASP A 244 25.39 -10.98 20.28
N VAL A 245 24.60 -10.11 20.91
CA VAL A 245 23.39 -9.49 20.32
C VAL A 245 23.74 -8.63 19.10
N SER A 246 24.97 -8.10 19.05
CA SER A 246 25.46 -7.34 17.89
C SER A 246 25.54 -8.16 16.59
N ASN A 247 25.64 -9.49 16.71
CA ASN A 247 25.73 -10.38 15.56
C ASN A 247 24.37 -10.75 14.98
N ILE A 248 23.27 -10.54 15.72
CA ILE A 248 21.92 -10.87 15.27
C ILE A 248 21.53 -9.91 14.15
N LYS A 249 21.20 -10.45 12.98
CA LYS A 249 20.73 -9.66 11.84
C LYS A 249 19.21 -9.50 11.89
N VAL A 250 18.69 -8.32 11.57
CA VAL A 250 17.25 -8.04 11.61
C VAL A 250 16.80 -7.51 10.25
N TYR A 251 15.77 -8.12 9.68
CA TYR A 251 15.17 -7.74 8.39
C TYR A 251 13.66 -7.62 8.49
N GLY A 252 13.04 -6.82 7.61
CA GLY A 252 11.59 -6.73 7.57
C GLY A 252 11.01 -5.73 6.59
N THR A 253 9.83 -5.20 6.91
CA THR A 253 9.16 -4.11 6.18
C THR A 253 8.75 -3.00 7.13
N GLY A 254 8.65 -1.77 6.61
CA GLY A 254 8.19 -0.60 7.34
C GLY A 254 8.95 0.66 6.97
N ASN A 255 8.27 1.80 6.97
CA ASN A 255 8.80 3.12 6.60
C ASN A 255 8.67 4.15 7.74
N THR A 256 8.44 3.71 8.99
CA THR A 256 8.31 4.63 10.13
C THR A 256 9.65 5.29 10.45
N ARG A 257 9.59 6.46 11.09
CA ARG A 257 10.81 7.17 11.54
C ARG A 257 11.69 6.31 12.44
N LYS A 258 11.09 5.44 13.26
CA LYS A 258 11.83 4.51 14.13
C LYS A 258 12.53 3.43 13.32
N VAL A 259 11.84 2.79 12.37
CA VAL A 259 12.45 1.81 11.48
C VAL A 259 13.62 2.42 10.70
N ILE A 260 13.44 3.62 10.15
CA ILE A 260 14.50 4.34 9.43
C ILE A 260 15.68 4.67 10.35
N SER A 261 15.41 5.12 11.59
CA SER A 261 16.45 5.38 12.58
C SER A 261 17.22 4.11 12.96
N PHE A 262 16.54 2.98 13.13
CA PHE A 262 17.20 1.70 13.44
C PHE A 262 17.99 1.15 12.26
N LEU A 263 17.55 1.40 11.03
CA LEU A 263 18.33 1.10 9.82
C LEU A 263 19.62 1.92 9.78
N ASP A 264 19.54 3.24 10.03
CA ASP A 264 20.73 4.11 10.13
C ASP A 264 21.59 3.84 11.37
N GLN A 265 21.14 3.02 12.33
CA GLN A 265 21.95 2.58 13.46
C GLN A 265 22.53 1.17 13.25
N ASN A 266 22.29 0.53 12.09
CA ASN A 266 22.60 -0.89 11.83
C ASN A 266 21.95 -1.87 12.83
N ILE A 267 20.90 -1.43 13.53
CA ILE A 267 20.07 -2.30 14.36
C ILE A 267 19.17 -3.15 13.45
N ILE A 268 18.62 -2.55 12.40
CA ILE A 268 18.02 -3.24 11.26
C ILE A 268 19.06 -3.30 10.13
N ASN A 269 19.16 -4.44 9.45
CA ASN A 269 20.14 -4.69 8.40
C ASN A 269 19.58 -4.45 6.99
N GLY A 270 18.29 -4.68 6.80
CA GLY A 270 17.61 -4.34 5.55
C GLY A 270 16.10 -4.33 5.72
N ILE A 271 15.44 -3.46 4.97
CA ILE A 271 14.00 -3.40 4.88
C ILE A 271 13.58 -3.46 3.42
N ALA A 272 12.44 -4.08 3.16
CA ALA A 272 11.74 -3.94 1.89
C ALA A 272 10.70 -2.84 2.06
N LEU A 273 10.67 -1.89 1.15
CA LEU A 273 9.66 -0.83 1.12
C LEU A 273 8.63 -1.11 0.04
N GLU A 274 7.40 -0.82 0.40
CA GLU A 274 6.30 -0.69 -0.54
C GLU A 274 6.35 0.71 -1.18
N ASN A 275 5.61 0.89 -2.26
CA ASN A 275 5.39 2.22 -2.81
C ASN A 275 3.91 2.58 -2.62
N GLU A 276 3.54 2.79 -1.35
CA GLU A 276 2.16 3.03 -0.92
C GLU A 276 1.59 4.29 -1.61
N PHE A 277 2.43 5.30 -1.82
CA PHE A 277 2.06 6.49 -2.58
C PHE A 277 1.57 6.13 -3.99
N ASN A 278 2.32 5.29 -4.72
CA ASN A 278 1.91 4.85 -6.05
C ASN A 278 0.66 3.97 -6.01
N ILE A 279 0.50 3.12 -4.98
CA ILE A 279 -0.71 2.29 -4.81
C ILE A 279 -1.94 3.21 -4.72
N GLY A 280 -1.89 4.23 -3.86
CA GLY A 280 -2.99 5.20 -3.71
C GLY A 280 -3.25 6.02 -4.97
N TYR A 281 -2.19 6.56 -5.58
CA TYR A 281 -2.29 7.37 -6.80
C TYR A 281 -2.88 6.57 -7.98
N LEU A 282 -2.34 5.38 -8.25
CA LEU A 282 -2.80 4.52 -9.34
C LEU A 282 -4.20 3.95 -9.06
N GLY A 283 -4.54 3.68 -7.81
CA GLY A 283 -5.89 3.30 -7.41
C GLY A 283 -6.94 4.33 -7.84
N VAL A 284 -6.76 5.59 -7.45
CA VAL A 284 -7.68 6.70 -7.81
C VAL A 284 -7.72 6.91 -9.32
N LYS A 285 -6.56 6.93 -9.98
CA LYS A 285 -6.45 7.09 -11.42
C LYS A 285 -7.21 5.99 -12.18
N ASN A 286 -7.03 4.74 -11.78
CA ASN A 286 -7.65 3.61 -12.46
C ASN A 286 -9.15 3.52 -12.16
N ALA A 287 -9.59 3.89 -10.96
CA ALA A 287 -11.01 4.05 -10.65
C ALA A 287 -11.68 5.09 -11.55
N LEU A 288 -11.05 6.25 -11.74
CA LEU A 288 -11.59 7.29 -12.61
C LEU A 288 -11.67 6.85 -14.07
N ASN A 289 -10.63 6.20 -14.59
CA ASN A 289 -10.63 5.64 -15.95
C ASN A 289 -11.75 4.59 -16.13
N LEU A 290 -11.96 3.76 -15.11
CA LEU A 290 -13.03 2.76 -15.13
C LEU A 290 -14.41 3.42 -15.15
N ILE A 291 -14.63 4.47 -14.36
CA ILE A 291 -15.89 5.20 -14.32
C ILE A 291 -16.16 5.96 -15.64
N LYS A 292 -15.14 6.61 -16.21
CA LYS A 292 -15.30 7.48 -17.39
C LYS A 292 -15.32 6.70 -18.71
N ASP A 293 -14.38 5.78 -18.86
CA ASP A 293 -14.03 5.18 -20.15
C ASP A 293 -14.21 3.66 -20.15
N ASN A 294 -14.58 3.06 -19.01
CA ASN A 294 -14.64 1.60 -18.82
C ASN A 294 -13.30 0.92 -19.15
N GLU A 295 -12.19 1.62 -18.93
CA GLU A 295 -10.83 1.13 -19.12
C GLU A 295 -10.13 0.93 -17.78
N PHE A 296 -9.38 -0.16 -17.66
CA PHE A 296 -8.54 -0.43 -16.49
C PHE A 296 -7.15 -0.88 -16.93
N LYS A 297 -6.12 -0.27 -16.35
CA LYS A 297 -4.73 -0.70 -16.55
C LYS A 297 -4.25 -1.41 -15.30
N SER A 298 -3.88 -2.68 -15.47
CA SER A 298 -3.24 -3.42 -14.39
C SER A 298 -1.78 -2.99 -14.30
N ASP A 299 -1.44 -2.29 -13.22
CA ASP A 299 -0.08 -1.93 -12.87
C ASP A 299 0.43 -2.91 -11.80
N ILE A 300 1.64 -3.45 -11.99
CA ILE A 300 2.35 -4.24 -10.99
C ILE A 300 3.42 -3.35 -10.37
N ILE A 301 3.31 -3.13 -9.06
CA ILE A 301 4.23 -2.33 -8.26
C ILE A 301 5.18 -3.30 -7.54
N SER A 302 6.48 -3.06 -7.69
CA SER A 302 7.53 -3.86 -7.06
C SER A 302 8.01 -3.22 -5.76
N SER A 303 8.59 -4.05 -4.89
CA SER A 303 9.27 -3.59 -3.69
C SER A 303 10.63 -2.94 -3.99
N LYS A 304 11.20 -2.23 -3.01
CA LYS A 304 12.60 -1.78 -3.04
C LYS A 304 13.32 -2.20 -1.75
N ILE A 305 14.43 -2.91 -1.88
CA ILE A 305 15.33 -3.20 -0.76
C ILE A 305 16.17 -1.99 -0.39
N ILE A 306 16.05 -1.59 0.87
CA ILE A 306 16.82 -0.53 1.49
C ILE A 306 17.71 -1.11 2.57
N THR A 307 19.00 -0.82 2.47
CA THR A 307 19.99 -1.09 3.50
C THR A 307 20.64 0.23 3.91
N ARG A 308 21.44 0.22 4.97
CA ARG A 308 22.22 1.40 5.35
C ARG A 308 23.05 1.95 4.19
N ASP A 309 23.60 1.07 3.36
CA ASP A 309 24.52 1.45 2.29
C ASP A 309 23.83 2.24 1.16
N ASN A 310 22.54 2.01 0.94
CA ASN A 310 21.80 2.63 -0.16
C ASN A 310 20.73 3.64 0.30
N MET A 311 20.47 3.79 1.61
CA MET A 311 19.37 4.61 2.13
C MET A 311 19.48 6.10 1.76
N TYR A 312 20.70 6.61 1.59
CA TYR A 312 20.94 8.01 1.21
C TYR A 312 21.05 8.23 -0.29
N SER A 313 20.77 7.24 -1.14
CA SER A 313 20.62 7.49 -2.57
C SER A 313 19.41 8.41 -2.86
N VAL A 314 19.49 9.24 -3.89
CA VAL A 314 18.42 10.20 -4.22
C VAL A 314 17.07 9.51 -4.45
N GLU A 315 17.09 8.32 -5.05
CA GLU A 315 15.90 7.49 -5.28
C GLU A 315 15.30 7.03 -3.93
N ASN A 316 16.11 6.44 -3.05
CA ASN A 316 15.62 5.88 -1.79
C ASN A 316 15.22 6.95 -0.78
N GLN A 317 15.87 8.12 -0.80
CA GLN A 317 15.48 9.24 0.05
C GLN A 317 14.03 9.68 -0.21
N ARG A 318 13.55 9.60 -1.46
CA ARG A 318 12.16 9.95 -1.80
C ARG A 318 11.15 8.95 -1.23
N LEU A 319 11.54 7.69 -1.10
CA LEU A 319 10.71 6.64 -0.51
C LEU A 319 10.72 6.69 1.02
N LEU A 320 11.88 6.98 1.63
CA LEU A 320 12.08 6.97 3.08
C LEU A 320 11.64 8.28 3.76
N PHE A 321 11.96 9.41 3.14
CA PHE A 321 11.77 10.74 3.72
C PHE A 321 10.73 11.48 2.89
N LEU A 322 9.48 11.03 2.99
CA LEU A 322 8.35 11.75 2.44
C LEU A 322 8.42 13.19 2.98
N PHE A 323 8.66 14.15 2.09
CA PHE A 323 8.69 15.55 2.44
C PHE A 323 7.25 15.95 2.80
N ILE A 324 6.93 15.87 4.08
CA ILE A 324 5.75 16.54 4.63
C ILE A 324 5.98 18.02 4.36
N ARG A 325 5.24 18.59 3.42
CA ARG A 325 5.14 20.03 3.23
C ARG A 325 4.00 20.59 4.05
#